data_AF-A0A7V4G9H8-F1
#
_entry.id   AF-A0A7V4G9H8-F1
#
_cell.length_a   1.000
_cell.length_b   1.000
_cell.length_c   1.000
_cell.angle_alpha   90.00
_cell.angle_beta   90.00
_cell.angle_gamma   90.00
#
_symmetry.space_group_name_H-M   'P 1'
#
loop_
_entity.id
_entity.type
_entity.pdbx_description
1 polymer ?
#
loop_
_entity_poly.entity_id
_entity_poly.type
_entity_poly.pdbx_seq_one_letter_code
_entity_poly.pdbx_strand_id
1 'polypeptide(L)'
;MVRESYCGLCDDCQLGHPEFLATVARLREYLDLFRVNWWAHCFPEEESFSFTELRRALDWFLTHTECPGCKGGKGLDLCPIRACAMARGLPHCSWCPDLEPCDKFEHLMGQFPQVKINLRRRQLKLKALRFHEQLAGDKGGKS
;
A
#
# COMPACT_ATOMS: atom_id res chain seq x y z
N MET A 1 12.27 -4.94 4.19
CA MET A 1 11.40 -6.15 4.11
C MET A 1 10.35 -5.98 3.00
N VAL A 2 9.98 -7.03 2.25
CA VAL A 2 8.89 -6.91 1.26
C VAL A 2 7.55 -6.92 1.98
N ARG A 3 6.73 -5.89 1.77
CA ARG A 3 5.39 -5.79 2.36
C ARG A 3 4.45 -6.74 1.66
N GLU A 4 3.85 -7.68 2.40
CA GLU A 4 2.94 -8.66 1.82
C GLU A 4 1.49 -8.48 2.28
N SER A 5 0.55 -8.64 1.36
CA SER A 5 -0.88 -8.65 1.67
C SER A 5 -1.62 -9.77 0.97
N TYR A 6 -2.91 -9.95 1.31
CA TYR A 6 -3.82 -10.80 0.54
C TYR A 6 -4.53 -10.00 -0.56
N CYS A 7 -4.91 -8.76 -0.27
CA CYS A 7 -5.80 -7.93 -1.10
C CYS A 7 -5.08 -6.98 -2.07
N GLY A 8 -3.75 -6.96 -2.09
CA GLY A 8 -2.96 -6.10 -2.97
C GLY A 8 -2.85 -4.63 -2.55
N LEU A 9 -3.61 -4.15 -1.56
CA LEU A 9 -3.53 -2.75 -1.10
C LEU A 9 -2.14 -2.34 -0.63
N CYS A 10 -1.44 -3.27 0.03
CA CYS A 10 -0.08 -3.02 0.51
C CYS A 10 0.89 -2.74 -0.63
N ASP A 11 0.61 -3.28 -1.81
CA ASP A 11 1.49 -3.19 -2.97
C ASP A 11 1.47 -1.80 -3.61
N ASP A 12 0.43 -1.00 -3.35
CA ASP A 12 0.25 0.36 -3.86
C ASP A 12 0.51 1.43 -2.77
N CYS A 13 0.85 1.02 -1.54
CA CYS A 13 1.02 1.91 -0.40
C CYS A 13 2.36 2.67 -0.45
N GLN A 14 2.27 4.00 -0.33
CA GLN A 14 3.39 4.95 -0.47
C GLN A 14 4.34 5.02 0.72
N LEU A 15 4.01 4.35 1.84
CA LEU A 15 4.89 4.35 3.00
C LEU A 15 6.25 3.75 2.63
N GLY A 16 7.31 4.53 2.83
CA GLY A 16 8.67 4.18 2.47
C GLY A 16 9.06 4.48 1.01
N HIS A 17 8.14 4.98 0.17
CA HIS A 17 8.44 5.31 -1.22
C HIS A 17 9.48 6.45 -1.30
N PRO A 18 10.57 6.32 -2.09
CA PRO A 18 11.66 7.30 -2.10
C PRO A 18 11.21 8.74 -2.38
N GLU A 19 10.32 8.93 -3.36
CA GLU A 19 9.82 10.26 -3.71
C GLU A 19 8.93 10.86 -2.62
N PHE A 20 8.14 10.01 -1.93
CA PHE A 20 7.34 10.44 -0.79
C PHE A 20 8.24 10.89 0.36
N LEU A 21 9.25 10.09 0.72
CA LEU A 21 10.20 10.44 1.78
C LEU A 21 11.01 11.70 1.45
N ALA A 22 11.46 11.86 0.20
CA ALA A 22 12.16 13.06 -0.25
C ALA A 22 11.26 14.31 -0.13
N THR A 23 9.97 14.17 -0.46
CA THR A 23 8.99 15.25 -0.34
C THR A 23 8.76 15.63 1.12
N VAL A 24 8.59 14.64 2.01
CA VAL A 24 8.44 14.84 3.46
C VAL A 24 9.67 15.54 4.04
N ALA A 25 10.87 15.10 3.68
CA ALA A 25 12.12 15.71 4.15
C ALA A 25 12.23 17.18 3.71
N ARG A 26 11.93 17.47 2.44
CA ARG A 26 11.96 18.84 1.92
C ARG A 26 10.95 19.75 2.61
N LEU A 27 9.73 19.26 2.87
CA LEU A 27 8.73 20.04 3.59
C LEU A 27 9.21 20.36 5.01
N ARG A 28 9.80 19.39 5.71
CA ARG A 28 10.36 19.58 7.05
C ARG A 28 11.42 20.67 7.06
N GLU A 29 12.35 20.65 6.10
CA GLU A 29 13.38 21.69 5.95
C GLU A 29 12.77 23.08 5.76
N TYR A 30 11.75 23.23 4.92
CA TYR A 30 11.07 24.51 4.75
C TYR A 30 10.35 24.99 6.00
N LEU A 31 9.75 24.09 6.79
CA LEU A 31 9.11 24.46 8.06
C LEU A 31 10.13 24.92 9.11
N ASP A 32 11.34 24.34 9.11
CA ASP A 32 12.42 24.79 9.98
C ASP A 32 12.93 26.18 9.56
N LEU A 33 13.01 26.46 8.25
CA LEU A 33 13.35 27.77 7.72
C LEU A 33 12.29 28.84 7.99
N PHE A 34 11.01 28.46 7.99
CA PHE A 34 9.91 29.36 8.32
C PHE A 34 10.03 29.90 9.75
N ARG A 35 10.69 29.17 10.68
CA ARG A 35 10.85 29.57 12.09
C ARG A 35 9.52 29.93 12.72
N VAL A 36 8.56 29.01 12.69
CA VAL A 36 7.17 29.28 13.03
C VAL A 36 6.96 29.91 14.41
N ASN A 37 7.84 29.63 15.38
CA ASN A 37 7.80 30.22 16.71
C ASN A 37 7.99 31.75 16.70
N TRP A 38 8.55 32.31 15.63
CA TRP A 38 8.68 33.75 15.44
C TRP A 38 7.43 34.37 14.81
N TRP A 39 6.73 33.65 13.93
CA TRP A 39 5.60 34.20 13.16
C TRP A 39 4.23 33.73 13.64
N ALA A 40 4.15 32.80 14.59
CA ALA A 40 2.88 32.23 15.06
C ALA A 40 1.88 33.31 15.53
N HIS A 41 2.38 34.38 16.15
CA HIS A 41 1.58 35.51 16.61
C HIS A 41 0.98 36.37 15.48
N CYS A 42 1.43 36.18 14.22
CA CYS A 42 0.90 36.88 13.06
C CYS A 42 -0.36 36.22 12.49
N PHE A 43 -0.78 35.06 13.03
CA PHE A 43 -1.92 34.30 12.52
C PHE A 43 -3.05 34.25 13.57
N PRO A 44 -4.33 34.22 13.16
CA PRO A 44 -5.45 34.05 14.07
C PRO A 44 -5.36 32.72 14.84
N GLU A 45 -5.48 32.76 16.17
CA GLU A 45 -5.36 31.56 17.02
C GLU A 45 -6.48 30.53 16.74
N GLU A 46 -7.66 31.00 16.37
CA GLU A 46 -8.89 30.22 16.18
C GLU A 46 -8.83 29.29 14.96
N GLU A 47 -7.91 29.55 14.03
CA GLU A 47 -7.66 28.75 12.83
C GLU A 47 -6.33 27.97 12.91
N SER A 48 -5.66 28.01 14.07
CA SER A 48 -4.31 27.47 14.21
C SER A 48 -4.28 25.97 14.53
N PHE A 49 -3.19 25.32 14.13
CA PHE A 49 -2.86 23.94 14.50
C PHE A 49 -1.44 23.87 15.08
N SER A 50 -1.13 22.78 15.78
CA SER A 50 0.19 22.61 16.38
C SER A 50 1.26 22.29 15.33
N PHE A 51 2.12 23.25 15.04
CA PHE A 51 3.32 23.04 14.21
C PHE A 51 4.31 22.06 14.84
N THR A 52 4.31 21.95 16.17
CA THR A 52 5.10 20.94 16.88
C THR A 52 4.59 19.54 16.54
N GLU A 53 3.29 19.32 16.55
CA GLU A 53 2.71 18.03 16.15
C GLU A 53 2.91 17.76 14.65
N LEU A 54 2.80 18.78 13.79
CA LEU A 54 3.12 18.64 12.38
C LEU A 54 4.57 18.16 12.17
N ARG A 55 5.55 18.78 12.83
CA ARG A 55 6.96 18.35 12.73
C ARG A 55 7.16 16.92 13.23
N ARG A 56 6.55 16.57 14.36
CA ARG A 56 6.57 15.18 14.88
C ARG A 56 5.98 14.19 13.88
N ALA A 57 4.90 14.54 13.19
CA ALA A 57 4.30 13.69 12.17
C ALA A 57 5.23 13.50 10.96
N LEU A 58 5.91 14.56 10.49
CA LEU A 58 6.89 14.45 9.40
C LEU A 58 8.09 13.58 9.81
N ASP A 59 8.62 13.77 11.02
CA ASP A 59 9.67 12.91 11.59
C ASP A 59 9.25 11.44 11.67
N TRP A 60 8.00 11.20 12.05
CA TRP A 60 7.44 9.86 12.11
C TRP A 60 7.50 9.17 10.74
N PHE A 61 7.07 9.84 9.67
CA PHE A 61 7.14 9.27 8.32
C PHE A 61 8.57 8.96 7.86
N LEU A 62 9.55 9.78 8.25
CA LEU A 62 10.96 9.57 7.90
C LEU A 62 11.62 8.43 8.68
N THR A 63 11.10 8.11 9.87
CA THR A 63 11.65 7.08 10.77
C THR A 63 10.91 5.75 10.69
N HIS A 64 9.63 5.75 10.29
CA HIS A 64 8.76 4.57 10.25
C HIS A 64 8.44 4.18 8.80
N THR A 65 9.48 3.91 8.01
CA THR A 65 9.35 3.66 6.56
C THR A 65 8.90 2.23 6.23
N GLU A 66 8.96 1.32 7.21
CA GLU A 66 8.66 -0.10 7.01
C GLU A 66 7.28 -0.48 7.52
N CYS A 67 6.61 -1.35 6.77
CA CYS A 67 5.42 -2.05 7.23
C CYS A 67 5.50 -3.49 6.70
N PRO A 68 5.41 -4.52 7.56
CA PRO A 68 5.53 -5.92 7.14
C PRO A 68 4.29 -6.42 6.39
N GLY A 69 3.22 -5.63 6.34
CA GLY A 69 1.97 -5.96 5.67
C GLY A 69 1.11 -6.92 6.49
N CYS A 70 -0.09 -7.25 5.97
CA CYS A 70 -1.06 -8.01 6.74
C CYS A 70 -0.73 -9.49 6.89
N LYS A 71 0.14 -10.03 6.04
CA LYS A 71 0.73 -11.36 6.27
C LYS A 71 1.79 -11.37 7.37
N GLY A 72 2.45 -10.23 7.61
CA GLY A 72 3.39 -10.04 8.70
C GLY A 72 2.73 -9.61 10.02
N GLY A 73 1.46 -9.94 10.23
CA GLY A 73 0.74 -9.68 11.49
C GLY A 73 0.22 -8.26 11.68
N LYS A 74 0.12 -7.46 10.60
CA LYS A 74 -0.53 -6.13 10.63
C LYS A 74 -1.92 -6.16 9.97
N GLY A 75 -2.55 -4.99 9.90
CA GLY A 75 -3.88 -4.82 9.29
C GLY A 75 -5.02 -5.10 10.26
N LEU A 76 -6.25 -5.14 9.72
CA LEU A 76 -7.47 -5.33 10.52
C LEU A 76 -7.55 -6.76 11.07
N ASP A 77 -7.94 -6.88 12.35
CA ASP A 77 -8.14 -8.17 13.03
C ASP A 77 -9.21 -9.03 12.34
N LEU A 78 -10.30 -8.41 11.89
CA LEU A 78 -11.39 -9.08 11.18
C LEU A 78 -11.47 -8.60 9.73
N CYS A 79 -10.49 -9.00 8.91
CA CYS A 79 -10.51 -8.74 7.48
C CYS A 79 -11.20 -9.89 6.70
N PRO A 80 -12.35 -9.67 6.05
CA PRO A 80 -13.06 -10.72 5.31
C PRO A 80 -12.28 -11.22 4.08
N ILE A 81 -11.44 -10.38 3.48
CA ILE A 81 -10.58 -10.76 2.35
C ILE A 81 -9.46 -11.70 2.81
N ARG A 82 -8.82 -11.40 3.95
CA ARG A 82 -7.80 -12.27 4.57
C ARG A 82 -8.40 -13.64 4.90
N ALA A 83 -9.53 -13.67 5.59
CA ALA A 83 -10.19 -14.91 5.97
C ALA A 83 -10.53 -15.76 4.75
N CYS A 84 -11.09 -15.15 3.69
CA CYS A 84 -11.40 -15.81 2.43
C CYS A 84 -10.15 -16.39 1.75
N ALA A 85 -9.07 -15.61 1.63
CA ALA A 85 -7.85 -16.06 0.98
C ALA A 85 -7.20 -17.23 1.74
N MET A 86 -7.16 -17.16 3.08
CA MET A 86 -6.64 -18.23 3.92
C MET A 86 -7.48 -19.51 3.80
N ALA A 87 -8.82 -19.41 3.89
CA ALA A 87 -9.71 -20.55 3.77
C ALA A 87 -9.61 -21.26 2.40
N ARG A 88 -9.28 -20.50 1.35
CA ARG A 88 -9.09 -21.02 -0.01
C ARG A 88 -7.64 -21.43 -0.32
N GLY A 89 -6.71 -21.28 0.62
CA GLY A 89 -5.28 -21.54 0.38
C GLY A 89 -4.66 -20.62 -0.68
N LEU A 90 -5.21 -19.42 -0.89
CA LEU A 90 -4.71 -18.48 -1.89
C LEU A 90 -3.58 -17.63 -1.31
N PRO A 91 -2.39 -17.58 -1.95
CA PRO A 91 -1.30 -16.74 -1.48
C PRO A 91 -1.62 -15.25 -1.67
N HIS A 92 -2.46 -14.90 -2.64
CA HIS A 92 -2.85 -13.52 -2.95
C HIS A 92 -4.16 -13.52 -3.76
N CYS A 93 -4.99 -12.48 -3.64
CA CYS A 93 -6.27 -12.41 -4.35
C CYS A 93 -6.12 -12.37 -5.88
N SER A 94 -4.97 -11.98 -6.42
CA SER A 94 -4.69 -12.09 -7.86
C SER A 94 -4.65 -13.55 -8.37
N TRP A 95 -4.53 -14.53 -7.47
CA TRP A 95 -4.61 -15.96 -7.78
C TRP A 95 -6.04 -16.50 -7.75
N CYS A 96 -7.01 -15.70 -7.28
CA CYS A 96 -8.41 -16.10 -7.17
C CYS A 96 -9.06 -16.16 -8.56
N PRO A 97 -9.58 -17.32 -9.02
CA PRO A 97 -10.29 -17.39 -10.29
C PRO A 97 -11.56 -16.51 -10.29
N ASP A 98 -12.18 -16.33 -9.13
CA ASP A 98 -13.44 -15.59 -8.95
C ASP A 98 -13.21 -14.11 -8.60
N LEU A 99 -12.02 -13.56 -8.90
CA LEU A 99 -11.70 -12.18 -8.54
C LEU A 99 -12.65 -11.16 -9.19
N GLU A 100 -13.09 -11.40 -10.43
CA GLU A 100 -14.00 -10.49 -11.14
C GLU A 100 -15.37 -10.35 -10.46
N PRO A 101 -16.12 -11.43 -10.17
CA PRO A 101 -17.40 -11.32 -9.46
C PRO A 101 -17.26 -11.08 -7.94
N CYS A 102 -16.03 -11.00 -7.39
CA CYS A 102 -15.85 -10.89 -5.95
C CYS A 102 -16.34 -9.54 -5.40
N ASP A 103 -17.30 -9.61 -4.47
CA ASP A 103 -17.93 -8.52 -3.72
C ASP A 103 -17.13 -8.07 -2.49
N LYS A 104 -16.22 -8.91 -1.99
CA LYS A 104 -15.47 -8.64 -0.75
C LYS A 104 -14.61 -7.39 -0.79
N PHE A 105 -14.44 -6.76 -1.95
CA PHE A 105 -13.71 -5.50 -2.11
C PHE A 105 -14.61 -4.25 -2.04
N GLU A 106 -15.93 -4.39 -2.05
CA GLU A 106 -16.87 -3.24 -2.10
C GLU A 106 -16.60 -2.23 -0.98
N HIS A 107 -16.36 -2.69 0.24
CA HIS A 107 -16.03 -1.84 1.39
C HIS A 107 -14.70 -1.07 1.25
N LEU A 108 -13.78 -1.53 0.39
CA LEU A 108 -12.51 -0.85 0.12
C LEU A 108 -12.63 0.12 -1.06
N MET A 109 -13.54 -0.14 -2.00
CA MET A 109 -13.60 0.62 -3.26
C MET A 109 -13.99 2.09 -3.07
N GLY A 110 -14.63 2.45 -1.96
CA GLY A 110 -14.90 3.85 -1.62
C GLY A 110 -13.63 4.69 -1.38
N GLN A 111 -12.60 4.09 -0.79
CA GLN A 111 -11.32 4.76 -0.49
C GLN A 111 -10.20 4.39 -1.47
N PHE A 112 -10.29 3.19 -2.05
CA PHE A 112 -9.28 2.60 -2.93
C PHE A 112 -9.92 2.11 -4.22
N PRO A 113 -10.46 3.01 -5.07
CA PRO A 113 -11.21 2.61 -6.27
C PRO A 113 -10.38 1.78 -7.25
N GLN A 114 -9.05 1.93 -7.24
CA GLN A 114 -8.14 1.23 -8.14
C GLN A 114 -7.74 -0.17 -7.66
N VAL A 115 -8.07 -0.58 -6.42
CA VAL A 115 -7.57 -1.84 -5.83
C VAL A 115 -7.92 -3.05 -6.69
N LYS A 116 -9.18 -3.17 -7.13
CA LYS A 116 -9.66 -4.31 -7.92
C LYS A 116 -9.09 -4.29 -9.34
N ILE A 117 -8.94 -3.11 -9.94
CA ILE A 117 -8.31 -2.91 -11.26
C ILE A 117 -6.84 -3.36 -11.21
N ASN A 118 -6.09 -2.93 -10.19
CA ASN A 118 -4.69 -3.29 -10.00
C ASN A 118 -4.52 -4.79 -9.76
N LEU A 119 -5.40 -5.40 -8.95
CA LEU A 119 -5.42 -6.85 -8.75
C LEU A 119 -5.68 -7.62 -10.05
N ARG A 120 -6.63 -7.17 -10.87
CA ARG A 120 -6.93 -7.80 -12.16
C ARG A 120 -5.77 -7.67 -13.13
N ARG A 121 -5.10 -6.51 -13.18
CA ARG A 121 -3.86 -6.34 -13.95
C ARG A 121 -2.77 -7.32 -13.51
N ARG A 122 -2.59 -7.50 -12.19
CA ARG A 122 -1.65 -8.51 -11.64
C ARG A 122 -2.04 -9.92 -12.04
N GLN A 123 -3.34 -10.26 -11.98
CA GLN A 123 -3.83 -11.57 -12.38
C GLN A 123 -3.56 -11.87 -13.86
N LEU A 124 -3.76 -10.90 -14.76
CA LEU A 124 -3.44 -11.07 -16.18
C LEU A 124 -1.95 -11.34 -16.39
N LYS A 125 -1.07 -10.60 -15.71
CA LYS A 125 0.38 -10.84 -15.75
C LYS A 125 0.74 -12.25 -15.27
N LEU A 126 0.15 -12.71 -14.17
CA LEU A 126 0.36 -14.07 -13.66
C LEU A 126 -0.10 -15.15 -14.63
N LYS A 127 -1.25 -14.96 -15.29
CA LYS A 127 -1.76 -15.88 -16.32
C LYS A 127 -0.81 -15.95 -17.52
N ALA A 128 -0.33 -14.79 -17.99
CA ALA A 128 0.63 -14.73 -19.10
C ALA A 128 1.94 -15.44 -18.76
N LEU A 129 2.49 -15.22 -17.56
CA LEU A 129 3.71 -15.88 -17.09
C LEU A 129 3.58 -17.40 -17.09
N ARG A 130 2.49 -17.93 -16.49
CA ARG A 130 2.24 -19.38 -16.47
C ARG A 130 2.10 -19.98 -17.87
N PHE A 131 1.43 -19.26 -18.76
CA PHE A 131 1.28 -19.69 -20.15
C PHE A 131 2.64 -19.78 -20.85
N HIS A 132 3.53 -18.81 -20.64
CA HIS A 132 4.90 -18.86 -21.17
C HIS A 132 5.72 -20.04 -20.59
N GLU A 133 5.60 -20.30 -19.28
CA GLU A 133 6.28 -21.43 -18.62
C GLU A 133 5.81 -22.78 -19.19
N GLN A 134 4.51 -22.95 -19.42
CA GLN A 134 3.95 -24.15 -20.05
C GLN A 134 4.51 -24.36 -21.46
N LEU A 135 4.53 -23.31 -22.29
CA LEU A 135 5.11 -23.38 -23.64
C LEU A 135 6.62 -23.69 -23.63
N ALA A 136 7.35 -23.24 -22.62
CA ALA A 136 8.77 -23.55 -22.48
C ALA A 136 9.00 -25.01 -22.03
N GLY A 137 8.17 -25.52 -21.11
CA GLY A 137 8.20 -26.91 -20.67
C GLY A 137 7.84 -27.91 -21.79
N ASP A 138 6.81 -27.60 -22.58
CA ASP A 138 6.38 -28.44 -23.70
C ASP A 138 7.43 -28.54 -24.83
N LYS A 139 8.30 -27.54 -24.96
CA LYS A 139 9.44 -27.57 -25.90
C LYS A 139 10.64 -28.37 -25.39
N GLY A 140 10.76 -28.58 -24.08
CA GLY A 140 11.82 -29.37 -23.46
C GLY A 140 11.54 -30.88 -23.37
N GLY A 141 10.28 -31.30 -23.58
CA GLY A 141 9.86 -32.71 -23.55
C GLY A 141 9.87 -33.44 -24.90
N LYS A 142 10.36 -32.80 -25.97
CA LYS A 142 10.57 -33.41 -27.29
C LYS A 142 12.06 -33.55 -27.58
N SER A 143 12.70 -34.59 -27.04
CA SER A 143 13.97 -35.15 -27.52
C SER A 143 13.94 -36.65 -27.35
#